data_AF-A0A672PTR4-F1
#
_entry.id   AF-A0A672PTR4-F1
#
_cell.length_a   1.000
_cell.length_b   1.000
_cell.length_c   1.000
_cell.angle_alpha   90.00
_cell.angle_beta   90.00
_cell.angle_gamma   90.00
#
_symmetry.space_group_name_H-M   'P 1'
#
loop_
_entity.id
_entity.type
_entity.pdbx_description
1 polymer ?
#
loop_
_entity_poly.entity_id
_entity_poly.type
_entity_poly.pdbx_seq_one_letter_code
_entity_poly.pdbx_strand_id
1 'polypeptide(L)'
;NTSWDHTKESDFRLFVSQRLKTVVNRETDLKMQKIAKRFHKRGQDMYNRSVMAELLKEEDRLKRQEERMLRDIEKHRQAHRKQHEIRIQIQSAIVQIPKPPRARTSRASEKQLQFRKKQEAEVNTFDVIFMIVMHIYPLCSQVCNTNKEYIENIRKCLEEDFAAREQREMRRCRALMEQLQAHEAQQEVLREEQMINRLMHQMQQEKRIAVQLMQIKRQKEALRQNRIFQERQYQERHLQDFQEAMDREALVADHAQARFRKRFDTCRGILGQIVDPATKAGEYRLLTANLIPVKLMQEWMELFFSGKPLYDMASVDPAPADPHQNRSLSWRISKYSSIKTITSMW
;
A
#
# COMPACT_ATOMS: atom_id res chain seq x y z
N ASN A 1 -64.76 56.19 14.85
CA ASN A 1 -63.39 56.60 14.45
C ASN A 1 -62.24 55.81 15.09
N THR A 2 -62.47 54.66 15.73
CA THR A 2 -61.42 53.93 16.48
C THR A 2 -60.82 52.70 15.77
N SER A 3 -61.32 52.32 14.58
CA SER A 3 -60.84 51.14 13.84
C SER A 3 -59.49 51.36 13.13
N TRP A 4 -59.13 52.61 12.83
CA TRP A 4 -57.94 52.95 12.04
C TRP A 4 -56.62 53.04 12.84
N ASP A 5 -56.66 53.13 14.17
CA ASP A 5 -55.45 53.24 15.01
C ASP A 5 -54.81 51.87 15.33
N HIS A 6 -55.61 50.81 15.49
CA HIS A 6 -55.09 49.48 15.82
C HIS A 6 -54.25 48.84 14.72
N THR A 7 -54.54 49.15 13.45
CA THR A 7 -53.79 48.66 12.30
C THR A 7 -52.39 49.28 12.25
N LYS A 8 -52.27 50.60 12.48
CA LYS A 8 -50.96 51.28 12.49
C LYS A 8 -50.09 50.86 13.67
N GLU A 9 -50.69 50.57 14.81
CA GLU A 9 -49.96 50.09 15.99
C GLU A 9 -49.48 48.64 15.83
N SER A 10 -50.26 47.81 15.15
CA SER A 10 -49.89 46.44 14.77
C SER A 10 -48.73 46.44 13.77
N ASP A 11 -48.81 47.29 12.75
CA ASP A 11 -47.77 47.47 11.74
C ASP A 11 -46.47 48.00 12.35
N PHE A 12 -46.56 48.93 13.31
CA PHE A 12 -45.41 49.43 14.04
C PHE A 12 -44.75 48.36 14.93
N ARG A 13 -45.54 47.53 15.63
CA ARG A 13 -45.01 46.39 16.39
C ARG A 13 -44.33 45.35 15.50
N LEU A 14 -44.90 45.06 14.34
CA LEU A 14 -44.31 44.16 13.34
C LEU A 14 -42.99 44.72 12.81
N PHE A 15 -42.94 46.02 12.50
CA PHE A 15 -41.74 46.72 12.05
C PHE A 15 -40.63 46.72 13.12
N VAL A 16 -40.96 47.05 14.37
CA VAL A 16 -40.01 47.04 15.49
C VAL A 16 -39.51 45.61 15.77
N SER A 17 -40.40 44.61 15.73
CA SER A 17 -40.04 43.19 15.90
C SER A 17 -39.13 42.67 14.78
N GLN A 18 -39.35 43.09 13.54
CA GLN A 18 -38.47 42.76 12.42
C GLN A 18 -37.09 43.43 12.55
N ARG A 19 -37.02 44.70 12.97
CA ARG A 19 -35.74 45.39 13.22
C ARG A 19 -34.99 44.84 14.44
N LEU A 20 -35.68 44.43 15.51
CA LEU A 20 -35.00 43.86 16.68
C LEU A 20 -34.27 42.56 16.36
N LYS A 21 -34.80 41.75 15.43
CA LYS A 21 -34.17 40.51 14.94
C LYS A 21 -32.85 40.74 14.21
N THR A 22 -32.62 41.93 13.65
CA THR A 22 -31.40 42.27 12.92
C THR A 22 -30.41 43.12 13.74
N VAL A 23 -30.90 43.84 14.76
CA VAL A 23 -30.09 44.75 15.59
C VAL A 23 -29.53 44.06 16.84
N VAL A 24 -30.21 43.06 17.40
CA VAL A 24 -29.77 42.34 18.60
C VAL A 24 -29.55 40.88 18.26
N ASN A 25 -28.27 40.49 18.10
CA ASN A 25 -27.89 39.09 17.93
C ASN A 25 -28.37 38.30 19.16
N ARG A 26 -29.16 37.24 18.93
CA ARG A 26 -29.65 36.39 20.01
C ARG A 26 -28.48 35.63 20.63
N GLU A 27 -28.60 35.25 21.90
CA GLU A 27 -27.56 34.47 22.58
C GLU A 27 -27.26 33.15 21.84
N THR A 28 -28.26 32.59 21.16
CA THR A 28 -28.14 31.45 20.25
C THR A 28 -27.18 31.73 19.10
N ASP A 29 -27.25 32.91 18.49
CA ASP A 29 -26.45 33.28 17.32
C ASP A 29 -24.98 33.47 17.72
N LEU A 30 -24.74 34.06 18.91
CA LEU A 30 -23.41 34.16 19.51
C LEU A 30 -22.81 32.78 19.81
N LYS A 31 -23.62 31.84 20.32
CA LYS A 31 -23.19 30.44 20.54
C LYS A 31 -22.88 29.75 19.22
N MET A 32 -23.71 29.93 18.19
CA MET A 32 -23.48 29.37 16.85
C MET A 32 -22.24 29.96 16.18
N GLN A 33 -22.00 31.26 16.30
CA GLN A 33 -20.80 31.89 15.76
C GLN A 33 -19.52 31.38 16.45
N LYS A 34 -19.56 31.15 17.77
CA LYS A 34 -18.45 30.51 18.51
C LYS A 34 -18.22 29.08 18.03
N ILE A 35 -19.28 28.32 17.77
CA ILE A 35 -19.18 26.96 17.22
C ILE A 35 -18.56 27.00 15.81
N ALA A 36 -19.06 27.85 14.92
CA ALA A 36 -18.54 28.01 13.56
C ALA A 36 -17.05 28.39 13.54
N LYS A 37 -16.63 29.34 14.40
CA LYS A 37 -15.21 29.72 14.55
C LYS A 37 -14.33 28.55 14.99
N ARG A 38 -14.81 27.70 15.90
CA ARG A 38 -14.08 26.50 16.34
C ARG A 38 -13.92 25.47 15.22
N PHE A 39 -14.96 25.24 14.43
CA PHE A 39 -14.89 24.35 13.28
C PHE A 39 -13.95 24.88 12.20
N HIS A 40 -14.02 26.18 11.90
CA HIS A 40 -13.13 26.82 10.93
C HIS A 40 -11.67 26.74 11.37
N LYS A 41 -11.38 27.06 12.65
CA LYS A 41 -10.03 26.93 13.22
C LYS A 41 -9.52 25.49 13.17
N ARG A 42 -10.35 24.52 13.59
CA ARG A 42 -9.98 23.09 13.53
C ARG A 42 -9.73 22.63 12.09
N GLY A 43 -10.51 23.11 11.13
CA GLY A 43 -10.31 22.84 9.71
C GLY A 43 -8.97 23.39 9.20
N GLN A 44 -8.65 24.63 9.54
CA GLN A 44 -7.34 25.24 9.23
C GLN A 44 -6.18 24.50 9.89
N ASP A 45 -6.31 24.12 11.16
CA ASP A 45 -5.27 23.38 11.88
C ASP A 45 -5.02 22.02 11.23
N MET A 46 -6.07 21.31 10.79
CA MET A 46 -5.92 20.05 10.06
C MET A 46 -5.26 20.25 8.70
N TYR A 47 -5.66 21.29 7.95
CA TYR A 47 -5.06 21.62 6.67
C TYR A 47 -3.58 21.96 6.81
N ASN A 48 -3.24 22.86 7.74
CA ASN A 48 -1.85 23.25 8.04
C ASN A 48 -1.02 22.05 8.49
N ARG A 49 -1.58 21.15 9.32
CA ARG A 49 -0.89 19.93 9.75
C ARG A 49 -0.62 18.97 8.59
N SER A 50 -1.54 18.87 7.64
CA SER A 50 -1.36 18.08 6.42
C SER A 50 -0.25 18.66 5.54
N VAL A 51 -0.28 19.97 5.29
CA VAL A 51 0.74 20.68 4.50
C VAL A 51 2.12 20.54 5.14
N MET A 52 2.22 20.75 6.45
CA MET A 52 3.49 20.57 7.17
C MET A 52 4.00 19.14 7.10
N ALA A 53 3.11 18.14 7.17
CA ALA A 53 3.50 16.73 7.03
C ALA A 53 3.99 16.39 5.62
N GLU A 54 3.45 17.02 4.58
CA GLU A 54 3.94 16.86 3.20
C GLU A 54 5.31 17.51 3.00
N LEU A 55 5.52 18.73 3.52
CA LEU A 55 6.81 19.42 3.45
C LEU A 55 7.93 18.61 4.13
N LEU A 56 7.66 18.07 5.31
CA LEU A 56 8.63 17.21 6.03
C LEU A 56 8.97 15.94 5.23
N LYS A 57 7.98 15.32 4.57
CA LYS A 57 8.22 14.15 3.72
C LYS A 57 9.09 14.50 2.52
N GLU A 58 8.90 15.67 1.92
CA GLU A 58 9.73 16.11 0.80
C GLU A 58 11.15 16.47 1.24
N GLU A 59 11.32 17.12 2.39
CA GLU A 59 12.64 17.37 2.97
C GLU A 59 13.40 16.07 3.24
N ASP A 60 12.72 15.06 3.78
CA ASP A 60 13.31 13.72 3.98
C ASP A 60 13.65 13.03 2.64
N ARG A 61 12.89 13.27 1.57
CA ARG A 61 13.22 12.74 0.23
C ARG A 61 14.49 13.37 -0.31
N LEU A 62 14.63 14.68 -0.17
CA LEU A 62 15.82 15.42 -0.56
C LEU A 62 17.03 14.96 0.23
N LYS A 63 16.94 14.87 1.57
CA LYS A 63 18.03 14.34 2.41
C LYS A 63 18.48 12.95 1.99
N ARG A 64 17.54 12.03 1.73
CA ARG A 64 17.89 10.68 1.23
C ARG A 64 18.58 10.71 -0.13
N GLN A 65 18.24 11.67 -0.99
CA GLN A 65 18.89 11.84 -2.29
C GLN A 65 20.30 12.42 -2.14
N GLU A 66 20.48 13.47 -1.33
CA GLU A 66 21.78 14.05 -1.01
C GLU A 66 22.72 13.02 -0.39
N GLU A 67 22.24 12.20 0.53
CA GLU A 67 23.01 11.11 1.11
C GLU A 67 23.46 10.07 0.06
N ARG A 68 22.61 9.75 -0.93
CA ARG A 68 23.01 8.86 -2.04
C ARG A 68 24.13 9.49 -2.86
N MET A 69 23.99 10.77 -3.21
CA MET A 69 25.02 11.52 -3.94
C MET A 69 26.35 11.55 -3.17
N LEU A 70 26.32 11.84 -1.87
CA LEU A 70 27.52 11.84 -1.01
C LEU A 70 28.17 10.46 -0.93
N ARG A 71 27.38 9.38 -0.81
CA ARG A 71 27.90 8.01 -0.81
C ARG A 71 28.59 7.67 -2.13
N ASP A 72 28.05 8.09 -3.26
CA ASP A 72 28.64 7.79 -4.57
C ASP A 72 29.90 8.64 -4.84
N ILE A 73 29.92 9.90 -4.40
CA ILE A 73 31.14 10.73 -4.40
C ILE A 73 32.24 10.09 -3.55
N GLU A 74 31.90 9.60 -2.36
CA GLU A 74 32.88 8.99 -1.46
C GLU A 74 33.41 7.65 -2.02
N LYS A 75 32.55 6.84 -2.64
CA LYS A 75 33.00 5.62 -3.37
C LYS A 75 33.97 5.97 -4.49
N HIS A 76 33.68 7.01 -5.27
CA HIS A 76 34.57 7.44 -6.36
C HIS A 76 35.92 7.92 -5.81
N ARG A 77 35.91 8.70 -4.73
CA ARG A 77 37.14 9.11 -4.02
C ARG A 77 37.93 7.91 -3.50
N GLN A 78 37.27 6.91 -2.90
CA GLN A 78 37.91 5.68 -2.43
C GLN A 78 38.52 4.87 -3.58
N ALA A 79 37.83 4.75 -4.71
CA ALA A 79 38.36 4.07 -5.89
C ALA A 79 39.62 4.78 -6.41
N HIS A 80 39.62 6.11 -6.46
CA HIS A 80 40.79 6.90 -6.83
C HIS A 80 41.96 6.70 -5.85
N ARG A 81 41.69 6.65 -4.54
CA ARG A 81 42.71 6.37 -3.52
C ARG A 81 43.33 4.98 -3.72
N LYS A 82 42.50 3.95 -3.95
CA LYS A 82 42.97 2.57 -4.22
C LYS A 82 43.80 2.49 -5.50
N GLN A 83 43.35 3.12 -6.59
CA GLN A 83 44.12 3.18 -7.83
C GLN A 83 45.46 3.92 -7.65
N HIS A 84 45.47 4.98 -6.85
CA HIS A 84 46.68 5.73 -6.53
C HIS A 84 47.66 4.90 -5.68
N GLU A 85 47.16 4.19 -4.68
CA GLU A 85 47.95 3.30 -3.83
C GLU A 85 48.55 2.13 -4.65
N ILE A 86 47.75 1.48 -5.51
CA ILE A 86 48.23 0.45 -6.44
C ILE A 86 49.28 1.03 -7.39
N ARG A 87 49.08 2.25 -7.91
CA ARG A 87 50.07 2.94 -8.76
C ARG A 87 51.39 3.15 -8.01
N ILE A 88 51.35 3.60 -6.76
CA ILE A 88 52.55 3.79 -5.92
C ILE A 88 53.22 2.43 -5.66
N GLN A 89 52.44 1.40 -5.32
CA GLN A 89 52.95 0.05 -5.11
C GLN A 89 53.64 -0.49 -6.36
N ILE A 90 53.01 -0.35 -7.54
CA ILE A 90 53.61 -0.72 -8.83
C ILE A 90 54.88 0.11 -9.06
N GLN A 91 54.85 1.43 -8.88
CA GLN A 91 56.02 2.28 -9.07
C GLN A 91 57.19 1.94 -8.13
N SER A 92 56.89 1.55 -6.89
CA SER A 92 57.89 1.11 -5.90
C SER A 92 58.39 -0.32 -6.13
N ALA A 93 57.57 -1.18 -6.72
CA ALA A 93 57.90 -2.57 -7.04
C ALA A 93 58.57 -2.74 -8.42
N ILE A 94 58.57 -1.70 -9.27
CA ILE A 94 59.40 -1.65 -10.47
C ILE A 94 60.87 -1.58 -10.01
N VAL A 95 61.50 -2.75 -9.94
CA VAL A 95 62.97 -2.85 -9.87
C VAL A 95 63.52 -2.23 -11.16
N GLN A 96 64.36 -1.19 -11.03
CA GLN A 96 65.08 -0.59 -12.15
C GLN A 96 66.00 -1.67 -12.77
N ILE A 97 65.50 -2.42 -13.75
CA ILE A 97 66.34 -3.22 -14.63
C ILE A 97 67.10 -2.22 -15.49
N PRO A 98 68.45 -2.14 -15.43
CA PRO A 98 69.20 -1.28 -16.32
C PRO A 98 68.80 -1.66 -17.74
N LYS A 99 68.31 -0.70 -18.53
CA LYS A 99 67.95 -0.97 -19.93
C LYS A 99 69.11 -1.73 -20.58
N PRO A 100 68.88 -2.93 -21.14
CA PRO A 100 69.96 -3.68 -21.75
C PRO A 100 70.59 -2.79 -22.84
N PRO A 101 71.94 -2.74 -22.94
CA PRO A 101 72.60 -1.94 -23.95
C PRO A 101 72.07 -2.34 -25.32
N ARG A 102 71.70 -1.35 -26.15
CA ARG A 102 71.15 -1.53 -27.50
C ARG A 102 71.86 -2.70 -28.21
N ALA A 103 71.09 -3.71 -28.59
CA ALA A 103 71.58 -4.92 -29.25
C ALA A 103 72.48 -4.56 -30.45
N ARG A 104 73.74 -5.00 -30.41
CA ARG A 104 74.75 -4.83 -31.48
C ARG A 104 74.52 -5.76 -32.69
N THR A 105 73.35 -6.38 -32.83
CA THR A 105 73.06 -7.37 -33.87
C THR A 105 72.82 -6.77 -35.26
N SER A 106 72.48 -5.48 -35.38
CA SER A 106 72.32 -4.82 -36.70
C SER A 106 73.65 -4.67 -37.46
N ARG A 107 74.79 -4.55 -36.77
CA ARG A 107 76.10 -4.40 -37.41
C ARG A 107 76.69 -5.71 -37.94
N ALA A 108 76.22 -6.86 -37.47
CA ALA A 108 76.72 -8.18 -37.89
C ALA A 108 76.03 -8.67 -39.17
N SER A 109 74.71 -8.49 -39.28
CA SER A 109 73.94 -8.82 -40.48
C SER A 109 74.29 -7.92 -41.68
N GLU A 110 74.60 -6.64 -41.45
CA GLU A 110 75.07 -5.72 -42.49
C GLU A 110 76.41 -6.16 -43.11
N LYS A 111 77.33 -6.73 -42.32
CA LYS A 111 78.63 -7.21 -42.82
C LYS A 111 78.50 -8.45 -43.72
N GLN A 112 77.57 -9.36 -43.41
CA GLN A 112 77.36 -10.58 -44.19
C GLN A 112 76.71 -10.29 -45.56
N LEU A 113 75.81 -9.31 -45.62
CA LEU A 113 75.22 -8.83 -46.86
C LEU A 113 76.27 -8.16 -47.77
N GLN A 114 77.23 -7.44 -47.18
CA GLN A 114 78.34 -6.82 -47.91
C GLN A 114 79.35 -7.85 -48.45
N PHE A 115 79.56 -8.99 -47.76
CA PHE A 115 80.38 -10.09 -48.27
C PHE A 115 79.74 -10.78 -49.48
N ARG A 116 78.42 -11.02 -49.47
CA ARG A 116 77.71 -11.61 -50.63
C ARG A 116 77.77 -10.73 -51.87
N LYS A 117 77.60 -9.41 -51.72
CA LYS A 117 77.71 -8.45 -52.85
C LYS A 117 79.12 -8.38 -53.44
N LYS A 118 80.17 -8.70 -52.67
CA LYS A 118 81.56 -8.77 -53.17
C LYS A 118 81.86 -10.09 -53.90
N GLN A 119 81.24 -11.20 -53.49
CA GLN A 119 81.40 -12.50 -54.17
C GLN A 119 80.58 -12.59 -55.48
N GLU A 120 79.44 -11.90 -55.57
CA GLU A 120 78.63 -11.85 -56.80
C GLU A 120 79.26 -10.98 -57.92
N ALA A 121 80.37 -10.26 -57.64
CA ALA A 121 81.13 -9.47 -58.61
C ALA A 121 82.37 -10.21 -59.19
N GLU A 122 82.69 -11.42 -58.73
CA GLU A 122 83.84 -12.22 -59.19
C GLU A 122 83.45 -13.67 -59.48
N VAL A 123 82.59 -13.92 -60.47
CA VAL A 123 82.53 -15.23 -61.16
C VAL A 123 82.19 -15.01 -62.64
N ASN A 124 83.23 -14.78 -63.45
CA ASN A 124 83.20 -15.00 -64.89
C ASN A 124 84.35 -15.97 -65.19
N THR A 125 84.02 -17.24 -65.45
CA THR A 125 84.73 -18.09 -66.42
C THR A 125 83.87 -19.32 -66.70
N PHE A 126 83.26 -19.28 -67.88
CA PHE A 126 82.87 -20.43 -68.68
C PHE A 126 84.14 -21.28 -69.01
N ASP A 127 83.95 -22.54 -69.41
CA ASP A 127 84.92 -23.39 -70.16
C ASP A 127 85.80 -24.46 -69.48
N VAL A 128 85.32 -25.22 -68.49
CA VAL A 128 85.93 -26.56 -68.20
C VAL A 128 84.92 -27.71 -68.02
N ILE A 129 83.61 -27.42 -67.95
CA ILE A 129 82.58 -28.44 -67.64
C ILE A 129 82.10 -29.22 -68.90
N PHE A 130 82.45 -28.77 -70.11
CA PHE A 130 81.97 -29.41 -71.34
C PHE A 130 82.78 -30.65 -71.78
N MET A 131 84.05 -30.78 -71.36
CA MET A 131 84.90 -31.89 -71.82
C MET A 131 84.84 -33.18 -71.00
N ILE A 132 84.33 -33.13 -69.76
CA ILE A 132 84.28 -34.33 -68.88
C ILE A 132 83.01 -35.17 -69.12
N VAL A 133 81.95 -34.57 -69.64
CA VAL A 133 80.62 -35.21 -69.75
C VAL A 133 80.54 -36.24 -70.90
N MET A 134 81.44 -36.19 -71.88
CA MET A 134 81.36 -37.01 -73.11
C MET A 134 82.07 -38.37 -73.05
N HIS A 135 82.80 -38.71 -71.98
CA HIS A 135 83.67 -39.91 -71.98
C HIS A 135 83.24 -41.08 -71.08
N ILE A 136 82.19 -40.94 -70.27
CA ILE A 136 81.80 -41.96 -69.26
C ILE A 136 80.33 -42.37 -69.43
N TYR A 137 79.93 -42.83 -70.63
CA TYR A 137 78.52 -43.16 -70.91
C TYR A 137 78.17 -44.58 -71.40
N PRO A 138 79.07 -45.58 -71.49
CA PRO A 138 78.60 -46.95 -71.78
C PRO A 138 79.15 -48.07 -70.89
N LEU A 139 79.30 -47.87 -69.57
CA LEU A 139 79.50 -48.96 -68.59
C LEU A 139 78.64 -48.85 -67.31
N CYS A 140 77.56 -48.06 -67.31
CA CYS A 140 76.60 -47.98 -66.20
C CYS A 140 75.19 -48.37 -66.63
N SER A 141 74.97 -49.61 -67.05
CA SER A 141 73.60 -50.11 -67.27
C SER A 141 73.19 -51.19 -66.27
N GLN A 142 74.11 -52.06 -65.84
CA GLN A 142 73.80 -53.13 -64.88
C GLN A 142 73.97 -52.67 -63.43
N VAL A 143 75.04 -51.91 -63.13
CA VAL A 143 75.23 -51.18 -61.87
C VAL A 143 74.13 -50.13 -61.66
N CYS A 144 73.65 -49.52 -62.75
CA CYS A 144 72.58 -48.52 -62.70
C CYS A 144 71.17 -49.11 -62.42
N ASN A 145 70.94 -50.43 -62.45
CA ASN A 145 69.63 -51.03 -62.12
C ASN A 145 69.55 -51.51 -60.65
N THR A 146 70.59 -52.15 -60.12
CA THR A 146 70.69 -52.45 -58.67
C THR A 146 70.85 -51.17 -57.84
N ASN A 147 71.55 -50.16 -58.37
CA ASN A 147 71.60 -48.85 -57.75
C ASN A 147 70.25 -48.12 -57.79
N LYS A 148 69.41 -48.33 -58.82
CA LYS A 148 68.05 -47.73 -58.85
C LYS A 148 67.18 -48.28 -57.73
N GLU A 149 67.09 -49.61 -57.58
CA GLU A 149 66.33 -50.24 -56.50
C GLU A 149 66.87 -49.85 -55.11
N TYR A 150 68.19 -49.77 -54.95
CA TYR A 150 68.83 -49.31 -53.73
C TYR A 150 68.51 -47.82 -53.43
N ILE A 151 68.58 -46.95 -54.43
CA ILE A 151 68.22 -45.52 -54.30
C ILE A 151 66.72 -45.35 -53.99
N GLU A 152 65.85 -46.18 -54.59
CA GLU A 152 64.41 -46.19 -54.33
C GLU A 152 64.11 -46.59 -52.88
N ASN A 153 64.79 -47.62 -52.38
CA ASN A 153 64.68 -48.04 -50.98
C ASN A 153 65.20 -46.95 -50.02
N ILE A 154 66.29 -46.25 -50.36
CA ILE A 154 66.77 -45.09 -49.58
C ILE A 154 65.74 -43.96 -49.58
N ARG A 155 65.16 -43.63 -50.74
CA ARG A 155 64.11 -42.59 -50.84
C ARG A 155 62.90 -42.96 -49.99
N LYS A 156 62.44 -44.21 -50.08
CA LYS A 156 61.33 -44.72 -49.27
C LYS A 156 61.63 -44.68 -47.77
N CYS A 157 62.83 -45.11 -47.36
CA CYS A 157 63.25 -45.00 -45.96
C CYS A 157 63.29 -43.54 -45.48
N LEU A 158 63.72 -42.59 -46.31
CA LEU A 158 63.71 -41.16 -45.97
C LEU A 158 62.29 -40.60 -45.86
N GLU A 159 61.36 -41.03 -46.70
CA GLU A 159 59.94 -40.65 -46.62
C GLU A 159 59.27 -41.23 -45.37
N GLU A 160 59.53 -42.51 -45.05
CA GLU A 160 59.06 -43.16 -43.83
C GLU A 160 59.64 -42.50 -42.57
N ASP A 161 60.93 -42.15 -42.60
CA ASP A 161 61.58 -41.41 -41.51
C ASP A 161 61.02 -40.00 -41.36
N PHE A 162 60.72 -39.31 -42.45
CA PHE A 162 60.06 -38.00 -42.45
C PHE A 162 58.66 -38.10 -41.84
N ALA A 163 57.84 -39.05 -42.31
CA ALA A 163 56.51 -39.30 -41.76
C ALA A 163 56.56 -39.72 -40.28
N ALA A 164 57.55 -40.51 -39.88
CA ALA A 164 57.73 -40.91 -38.48
C ALA A 164 58.12 -39.73 -37.59
N ARG A 165 58.91 -38.77 -38.09
CA ARG A 165 59.23 -37.51 -37.39
C ARG A 165 58.00 -36.63 -37.27
N GLU A 166 57.27 -36.43 -38.36
CA GLU A 166 56.05 -35.64 -38.37
C GLU A 166 55.00 -36.22 -37.42
N GLN A 167 54.81 -37.54 -37.38
CA GLN A 167 53.93 -38.16 -36.41
C GLN A 167 54.38 -37.98 -34.96
N ARG A 168 55.69 -38.05 -34.68
CA ARG A 168 56.21 -37.77 -33.32
C ARG A 168 55.99 -36.31 -32.95
N GLU A 169 56.19 -35.39 -33.89
CA GLU A 169 55.92 -33.97 -33.69
C GLU A 169 54.42 -33.72 -33.48
N MET A 170 53.55 -34.33 -34.28
CA MET A 170 52.09 -34.26 -34.07
C MET A 170 51.66 -34.85 -32.72
N ARG A 171 52.30 -35.92 -32.23
CA ARG A 171 52.03 -36.45 -30.87
C ARG A 171 52.50 -35.49 -29.80
N ARG A 172 53.69 -34.88 -29.97
CA ARG A 172 54.22 -33.86 -29.04
C ARG A 172 53.34 -32.62 -29.01
N CYS A 173 52.94 -32.12 -30.18
CA CYS A 173 52.04 -30.98 -30.32
C CYS A 173 50.66 -31.27 -29.74
N ARG A 174 50.08 -32.45 -30.00
CA ARG A 174 48.79 -32.86 -29.39
C ARG A 174 48.87 -32.98 -27.88
N ALA A 175 49.88 -33.68 -27.35
CA ALA A 175 50.06 -33.81 -25.91
C ALA A 175 50.23 -32.43 -25.23
N LEU A 176 50.93 -31.50 -25.87
CA LEU A 176 51.08 -30.13 -25.36
C LEU A 176 49.76 -29.36 -25.38
N MET A 177 49.00 -29.45 -26.48
CA MET A 177 47.68 -28.82 -26.57
C MET A 177 46.69 -29.41 -25.54
N GLU A 178 46.68 -30.72 -25.37
CA GLU A 178 45.86 -31.40 -24.36
C GLU A 178 46.25 -30.96 -22.93
N GLN A 179 47.54 -30.78 -22.65
CA GLN A 179 48.00 -30.23 -21.36
C GLN A 179 47.53 -28.79 -21.14
N LEU A 180 47.63 -27.94 -22.17
CA LEU A 180 47.15 -26.56 -22.10
C LEU A 180 45.63 -26.50 -21.90
N GLN A 181 44.89 -27.31 -22.66
CA GLN A 181 43.44 -27.40 -22.59
C GLN A 181 42.96 -27.95 -21.24
N ALA A 182 43.64 -28.96 -20.69
CA ALA A 182 43.33 -29.50 -19.36
C ALA A 182 43.54 -28.45 -18.26
N HIS A 183 44.61 -27.65 -18.35
CA HIS A 183 44.86 -26.56 -17.43
C HIS A 183 43.84 -25.41 -17.60
N GLU A 184 43.47 -25.07 -18.84
CA GLU A 184 42.42 -24.08 -19.11
C GLU A 184 41.06 -24.52 -18.53
N ALA A 185 40.67 -25.79 -18.75
CA ALA A 185 39.44 -26.36 -18.18
C ALA A 185 39.45 -26.30 -16.65
N GLN A 186 40.57 -26.60 -15.99
CA GLN A 186 40.69 -26.46 -14.54
C GLN A 186 40.53 -25.00 -14.08
N GLN A 187 41.09 -24.04 -14.81
CA GLN A 187 40.90 -22.62 -14.49
C GLN A 187 39.45 -22.17 -14.65
N GLU A 188 38.74 -22.70 -15.64
CA GLU A 188 37.32 -22.42 -15.84
C GLU A 188 36.48 -22.96 -14.68
N VAL A 189 36.71 -24.21 -14.25
CA VAL A 189 36.04 -24.80 -13.08
C VAL A 189 36.27 -23.94 -11.84
N LEU A 190 37.51 -23.48 -11.58
CA LEU A 190 37.79 -22.60 -10.44
C LEU A 190 37.05 -21.25 -10.52
N ARG A 191 36.92 -20.67 -11.72
CA ARG A 191 36.15 -19.42 -11.93
C ARG A 191 34.67 -19.64 -11.67
N GLU A 192 34.13 -20.77 -12.13
CA GLU A 192 32.74 -21.18 -11.90
C GLU A 192 32.47 -21.42 -10.42
N GLU A 193 33.33 -22.17 -9.73
CA GLU A 193 33.22 -22.42 -8.28
C GLU A 193 33.21 -21.10 -7.48
N GLN A 194 34.08 -20.15 -7.81
CA GLN A 194 34.07 -18.83 -7.17
C GLN A 194 32.76 -18.08 -7.40
N MET A 195 32.18 -18.18 -8.60
CA MET A 195 30.88 -17.59 -8.91
C MET A 195 29.77 -18.28 -8.13
N ILE A 196 29.74 -19.61 -8.13
CA ILE A 196 28.78 -20.43 -7.38
C ILE A 196 28.84 -20.09 -5.89
N ASN A 197 30.02 -19.98 -5.29
CA ASN A 197 30.18 -19.64 -3.88
C ASN A 197 29.61 -18.25 -3.55
N ARG A 198 29.85 -17.26 -4.41
CA ARG A 198 29.26 -15.92 -4.26
C ARG A 198 27.73 -15.96 -4.34
N LEU A 199 27.19 -16.64 -5.35
CA LEU A 199 25.74 -16.80 -5.55
C LEU A 199 25.10 -17.61 -4.43
N MET A 200 25.77 -18.64 -3.92
CA MET A 200 25.29 -19.47 -2.82
C MET A 200 25.16 -18.65 -1.54
N HIS A 201 26.15 -17.80 -1.23
CA HIS A 201 26.04 -16.88 -0.11
C HIS A 201 24.90 -15.87 -0.29
N GLN A 202 24.73 -15.31 -1.48
CA GLN A 202 23.59 -14.42 -1.78
C GLN A 202 22.25 -15.13 -1.59
N MET A 203 22.08 -16.33 -2.16
CA MET A 203 20.88 -17.15 -2.01
C MET A 203 20.59 -17.46 -0.53
N GLN A 204 21.62 -17.74 0.27
CA GLN A 204 21.45 -17.97 1.71
C GLN A 204 21.04 -16.69 2.46
N GLN A 205 21.60 -15.53 2.10
CA GLN A 205 21.19 -14.25 2.67
C GLN A 205 19.72 -13.95 2.33
N GLU A 206 19.32 -14.14 1.08
CA GLU A 206 17.93 -13.97 0.63
C GLU A 206 16.96 -14.90 1.38
N LYS A 207 17.32 -16.17 1.58
CA LYS A 207 16.52 -17.12 2.38
C LYS A 207 16.33 -16.62 3.81
N ARG A 208 17.38 -16.10 4.47
CA ARG A 208 17.27 -15.56 5.83
C ARG A 208 16.35 -14.34 5.87
N ILE A 209 16.50 -13.42 4.92
CA ILE A 209 15.66 -12.23 4.81
C ILE A 209 14.20 -12.64 4.55
N ALA A 210 13.96 -13.63 3.70
CA ALA A 210 12.63 -14.14 3.41
C ALA A 210 11.93 -14.70 4.67
N VAL A 211 12.65 -15.49 5.48
CA VAL A 211 12.13 -16.02 6.75
C VAL A 211 11.80 -14.89 7.74
N GLN A 212 12.71 -13.92 7.91
CA GLN A 212 12.47 -12.76 8.77
C GLN A 212 11.25 -11.95 8.31
N LEU A 213 11.14 -11.70 7.00
CA LEU A 213 9.98 -11.03 6.41
C LEU A 213 8.68 -11.79 6.66
N MET A 214 8.70 -13.13 6.55
CA MET A 214 7.53 -13.95 6.83
C MET A 214 7.11 -13.87 8.30
N GLN A 215 8.08 -13.88 9.24
CA GLN A 215 7.82 -13.70 10.67
C GLN A 215 7.23 -12.32 10.97
N ILE A 216 7.80 -11.26 10.40
CA ILE A 216 7.28 -9.88 10.56
C ILE A 216 5.87 -9.76 9.97
N LYS A 217 5.61 -10.34 8.79
CA LYS A 217 4.27 -10.36 8.19
C LYS A 217 3.26 -11.05 9.10
N ARG A 218 3.61 -12.20 9.67
CA ARG A 218 2.76 -12.93 10.62
C ARG A 218 2.48 -12.13 11.88
N GLN A 219 3.51 -11.51 12.48
CA GLN A 219 3.37 -10.66 13.66
C GLN A 219 2.51 -9.43 13.36
N LYS A 220 2.70 -8.78 12.20
CA LYS A 220 1.92 -7.62 11.78
C LYS A 220 0.45 -7.99 11.56
N GLU A 221 0.17 -9.14 10.98
CA GLU A 221 -1.22 -9.60 10.80
C GLU A 221 -1.86 -9.89 12.16
N ALA A 222 -1.14 -10.52 13.11
CA ALA A 222 -1.65 -10.70 14.47
C ALA A 222 -1.96 -9.36 15.16
N LEU A 223 -1.10 -8.35 15.02
CA LEU A 223 -1.35 -7.00 15.56
C LEU A 223 -2.54 -6.33 14.89
N ARG A 224 -2.70 -6.49 13.56
CA ARG A 224 -3.85 -5.98 12.83
C ARG A 224 -5.14 -6.62 13.33
N GLN A 225 -5.17 -7.94 13.49
CA GLN A 225 -6.32 -8.66 14.03
C GLN A 225 -6.63 -8.24 15.47
N ASN A 226 -5.62 -8.09 16.32
CA ASN A 226 -5.79 -7.59 17.68
C ASN A 226 -6.40 -6.19 17.71
N ARG A 227 -5.95 -5.30 16.82
CA ARG A 227 -6.51 -3.94 16.71
C ARG A 227 -7.99 -3.97 16.29
N ILE A 228 -8.33 -4.74 15.26
CA ILE A 228 -9.71 -4.91 14.79
C ILE A 228 -10.59 -5.49 15.91
N PHE A 229 -10.07 -6.50 16.62
CA PHE A 229 -10.77 -7.13 17.73
C PHE A 229 -11.04 -6.14 18.86
N GLN A 230 -10.04 -5.36 19.27
CA GLN A 230 -10.21 -4.32 20.28
C GLN A 230 -11.21 -3.26 19.82
N GLU A 231 -11.11 -2.75 18.60
CA GLU A 231 -12.05 -1.77 18.04
C GLU A 231 -13.48 -2.30 18.06
N ARG A 232 -13.72 -3.56 17.68
CA ARG A 232 -15.04 -4.21 17.78
C ARG A 232 -15.55 -4.28 19.22
N GLN A 233 -14.70 -4.71 20.15
CA GLN A 233 -15.06 -4.77 21.57
C GLN A 233 -15.38 -3.40 22.17
N TYR A 234 -14.72 -2.33 21.70
CA TYR A 234 -15.08 -0.97 22.09
C TYR A 234 -16.41 -0.54 21.48
N GLN A 235 -16.65 -0.86 20.20
CA GLN A 235 -17.92 -0.53 19.53
C GLN A 235 -19.10 -1.26 20.17
N GLU A 236 -18.95 -2.54 20.50
CA GLU A 236 -19.97 -3.36 21.16
C GLU A 236 -20.31 -2.79 22.54
N ARG A 237 -19.30 -2.50 23.38
CA ARG A 237 -19.53 -1.85 24.69
C ARG A 237 -20.19 -0.49 24.56
N HIS A 238 -19.74 0.34 23.61
CA HIS A 238 -20.37 1.64 23.36
C HIS A 238 -21.83 1.52 22.96
N LEU A 239 -22.18 0.53 22.13
CA LEU A 239 -23.56 0.31 21.71
C LEU A 239 -24.42 -0.20 22.87
N GLN A 240 -23.88 -1.09 23.70
CA GLN A 240 -24.53 -1.58 24.92
C GLN A 240 -24.78 -0.44 25.91
N ASP A 241 -23.76 0.36 26.21
CA ASP A 241 -23.88 1.52 27.10
C ASP A 241 -24.93 2.52 26.58
N PHE A 242 -24.98 2.72 25.26
CA PHE A 242 -25.98 3.57 24.63
C PHE A 242 -27.40 3.00 24.78
N GLN A 243 -27.58 1.71 24.54
CA GLN A 243 -28.87 1.02 24.71
C GLN A 243 -29.32 1.06 26.18
N GLU A 244 -28.44 0.73 27.12
CA GLU A 244 -28.75 0.80 28.55
C GLU A 244 -29.11 2.22 29.00
N ALA A 245 -28.44 3.25 28.47
CA ALA A 245 -28.78 4.63 28.76
C ALA A 245 -30.19 4.99 28.25
N MET A 246 -30.52 4.57 27.01
CA MET A 246 -31.85 4.75 26.44
C MET A 246 -32.93 4.05 27.26
N ASP A 247 -32.68 2.80 27.69
CA ASP A 247 -33.61 2.03 28.50
C ASP A 247 -33.81 2.67 29.89
N ARG A 248 -32.74 3.16 30.52
CA ARG A 248 -32.82 3.88 31.79
C ARG A 248 -33.63 5.18 31.65
N GLU A 249 -33.42 5.93 30.57
CA GLU A 249 -34.14 7.17 30.32
C GLU A 249 -35.63 6.91 30.02
N ALA A 250 -35.93 5.85 29.26
CA ALA A 250 -37.29 5.38 29.01
C ALA A 250 -38.00 4.98 30.31
N LEU A 251 -37.34 4.22 31.20
CA LEU A 251 -37.89 3.87 32.50
C LEU A 251 -38.18 5.12 33.34
N VAL A 252 -37.26 6.09 33.39
CA VAL A 252 -37.48 7.34 34.14
C VAL A 252 -38.66 8.13 33.56
N ALA A 253 -38.79 8.19 32.24
CA ALA A 253 -39.91 8.82 31.54
C ALA A 253 -41.24 8.13 31.85
N ASP A 254 -41.29 6.80 31.82
CA ASP A 254 -42.49 6.01 32.16
C ASP A 254 -42.91 6.22 33.60
N HIS A 255 -41.96 6.20 34.54
CA HIS A 255 -42.25 6.50 35.94
C HIS A 255 -42.74 7.93 36.13
N ALA A 256 -42.18 8.90 35.41
CA ALA A 256 -42.65 10.28 35.42
C ALA A 256 -44.06 10.40 34.85
N GLN A 257 -44.34 9.74 33.73
CA GLN A 257 -45.65 9.71 33.10
C GLN A 257 -46.69 9.04 34.01
N ALA A 258 -46.35 7.93 34.66
CA ALA A 258 -47.22 7.24 35.60
C ALA A 258 -47.56 8.12 36.82
N ARG A 259 -46.57 8.84 37.37
CA ARG A 259 -46.81 9.83 38.44
C ARG A 259 -47.71 10.97 37.97
N PHE A 260 -47.51 11.45 36.75
CA PHE A 260 -48.34 12.49 36.16
C PHE A 260 -49.78 12.02 35.96
N ARG A 261 -49.97 10.81 35.40
CA ARG A 261 -51.28 10.17 35.25
C ARG A 261 -51.99 10.03 36.59
N LYS A 262 -51.31 9.50 37.62
CA LYS A 262 -51.89 9.40 38.98
C LYS A 262 -52.37 10.76 39.49
N ARG A 263 -51.51 11.79 39.43
CA ARG A 263 -51.88 13.16 39.84
C ARG A 263 -53.05 13.70 39.03
N PHE A 264 -53.04 13.50 37.72
CA PHE A 264 -54.10 13.92 36.81
C PHE A 264 -55.43 13.23 37.13
N ASP A 265 -55.42 11.90 37.32
CA ASP A 265 -56.61 11.12 37.68
C ASP A 265 -57.16 11.55 39.03
N THR A 266 -56.31 11.85 40.02
CA THR A 266 -56.74 12.43 41.30
C THR A 266 -57.42 13.79 41.10
N CYS A 267 -56.80 14.71 40.36
CA CYS A 267 -57.41 16.02 40.07
C CYS A 267 -58.72 15.88 39.28
N ARG A 268 -58.79 14.97 38.31
CA ARG A 268 -60.01 14.67 37.54
C ARG A 268 -61.12 14.18 38.47
N GLY A 269 -60.82 13.30 39.42
CA GLY A 269 -61.78 12.82 40.42
C GLY A 269 -62.34 13.96 41.28
N ILE A 270 -61.47 14.83 41.80
CA ILE A 270 -61.87 16.00 42.61
C ILE A 270 -62.72 16.97 41.76
N LEU A 271 -62.30 17.25 40.53
CA LEU A 271 -63.06 18.12 39.62
C LEU A 271 -64.43 17.53 39.32
N GLY A 272 -64.54 16.21 39.09
CA GLY A 272 -65.83 15.54 38.94
C GLY A 272 -66.74 15.75 40.14
N GLN A 273 -66.22 15.54 41.35
CA GLN A 273 -66.97 15.78 42.60
C GLN A 273 -67.48 17.22 42.74
N ILE A 274 -66.79 18.23 42.20
CA ILE A 274 -67.23 19.64 42.22
C ILE A 274 -68.24 19.93 41.11
N VAL A 275 -67.97 19.42 39.91
CA VAL A 275 -68.78 19.70 38.72
C VAL A 275 -70.15 19.04 38.80
N ASP A 276 -70.25 17.83 39.38
CA ASP A 276 -71.51 17.10 39.53
C ASP A 276 -72.60 17.92 40.28
N PRO A 277 -72.38 18.42 41.51
CA PRO A 277 -73.36 19.24 42.22
C PRO A 277 -73.58 20.60 41.58
N ALA A 278 -72.55 21.21 40.96
CA ALA A 278 -72.72 22.47 40.23
C ALA A 278 -73.63 22.31 39.00
N THR A 279 -73.46 21.21 38.26
CA THR A 279 -74.27 20.86 37.09
C THR A 279 -75.70 20.54 37.53
N LYS A 280 -75.87 19.72 38.57
CA LYS A 280 -77.18 19.40 39.14
C LYS A 280 -77.92 20.66 39.62
N ALA A 281 -77.23 21.56 40.33
CA ALA A 281 -77.80 22.83 40.77
C ALA A 281 -78.22 23.73 39.58
N GLY A 282 -77.43 23.75 38.50
CA GLY A 282 -77.76 24.45 37.27
C GLY A 282 -79.02 23.89 36.59
N GLU A 283 -79.09 22.57 36.42
CA GLU A 283 -80.26 21.88 35.87
C GLU A 283 -81.53 22.14 36.68
N TYR A 284 -81.46 22.06 38.01
CA TYR A 284 -82.61 22.33 38.87
C TYR A 284 -83.06 23.79 38.80
N ARG A 285 -82.13 24.76 38.70
CA ARG A 285 -82.51 26.18 38.52
C ARG A 285 -83.28 26.41 37.23
N LEU A 286 -82.88 25.75 36.14
CA LEU A 286 -83.57 25.81 34.85
C LEU A 286 -84.97 25.21 34.91
N LEU A 287 -85.15 24.11 35.66
CA LEU A 287 -86.44 23.43 35.80
C LEU A 287 -87.39 24.10 36.81
N THR A 288 -86.86 24.83 37.80
CA THR A 288 -87.63 25.33 38.97
C THR A 288 -87.66 26.86 39.08
N ALA A 289 -87.48 27.57 37.96
CA ALA A 289 -87.48 29.05 37.90
C ALA A 289 -86.54 29.72 38.93
N ASN A 290 -85.30 29.22 39.03
CA ASN A 290 -84.23 29.69 39.92
C ASN A 290 -84.39 29.43 41.44
N LEU A 291 -85.44 28.74 41.89
CA LEU A 291 -85.62 28.41 43.31
C LEU A 291 -85.00 27.05 43.66
N ILE A 292 -83.95 27.03 44.50
CA ILE A 292 -83.39 25.78 45.05
C ILE A 292 -83.86 25.63 46.51
N PRO A 293 -84.63 24.59 46.86
CA PRO A 293 -84.99 24.30 48.24
C PRO A 293 -83.76 24.07 49.13
N VAL A 294 -83.72 24.75 50.29
CA VAL A 294 -82.55 24.75 51.19
C VAL A 294 -82.16 23.33 51.64
N LYS A 295 -83.16 22.49 51.95
CA LYS A 295 -82.93 21.10 52.40
C LYS A 295 -82.22 20.26 51.33
N LEU A 296 -82.63 20.41 50.07
CA LEU A 296 -82.05 19.66 48.96
C LEU A 296 -80.60 20.07 48.69
N MET A 297 -80.29 21.36 48.81
CA MET A 297 -78.92 21.87 48.70
C MET A 297 -78.03 21.37 49.86
N GLN A 298 -78.57 21.29 51.07
CA GLN A 298 -77.85 20.74 52.22
C GLN A 298 -77.51 19.27 52.01
N GLU A 299 -78.45 18.45 51.52
CA GLU A 299 -78.21 17.04 51.21
C GLU A 299 -77.12 16.85 50.14
N TRP A 300 -77.14 17.64 49.05
CA TRP A 300 -76.10 17.57 48.02
C TRP A 300 -74.73 18.01 48.53
N MET A 301 -74.70 19.04 49.37
CA MET A 301 -73.45 19.49 50.01
C MET A 301 -72.94 18.45 51.01
N GLU A 302 -73.81 17.76 51.75
CA GLU A 302 -73.44 16.65 52.63
C GLU A 302 -72.87 15.45 51.85
N LEU A 303 -73.44 15.13 50.68
CA LEU A 303 -72.88 14.11 49.79
C LEU A 303 -71.48 14.51 49.28
N PHE A 304 -71.30 15.78 48.92
CA PHE A 304 -70.00 16.34 48.54
C PHE A 304 -68.97 16.26 49.67
N PHE A 305 -69.32 16.71 50.89
CA PHE A 305 -68.41 16.66 52.04
C PHE A 305 -68.12 15.24 52.53
N SER A 306 -69.07 14.31 52.34
CA SER A 306 -68.87 12.89 52.66
C SER A 306 -68.18 12.10 51.53
N GLY A 307 -67.86 12.74 50.40
CA GLY A 307 -67.16 12.13 49.27
C GLY A 307 -67.97 11.07 48.52
N LYS A 308 -69.29 11.02 48.73
CA LYS A 308 -70.20 10.11 48.04
C LYS A 308 -70.58 10.73 46.68
N PRO A 309 -70.58 9.96 45.59
CA PRO A 309 -70.98 10.48 44.28
C PRO A 309 -72.45 10.90 44.32
N LEU A 310 -72.77 12.02 43.65
CA LEU A 310 -74.13 12.58 43.63
C LEU A 310 -75.09 11.76 42.76
N TYR A 311 -74.54 11.08 41.76
CA TYR A 311 -75.24 10.14 40.89
C TYR A 311 -74.81 8.73 41.29
N ASP A 312 -75.76 7.80 41.41
CA ASP A 312 -75.40 6.38 41.40
C ASP A 312 -74.65 6.12 40.09
N MET A 313 -73.46 5.54 40.21
CA MET A 313 -72.69 5.08 39.05
C MET A 313 -73.57 4.07 38.33
N ALA A 314 -74.32 4.52 37.31
CA ALA A 314 -75.03 3.63 36.42
C ALA A 314 -73.99 2.60 35.98
N SER A 315 -74.23 1.33 36.27
CA SER A 315 -73.43 0.24 35.74
C SER A 315 -73.50 0.38 34.23
N VAL A 316 -72.49 1.02 33.64
CA VAL A 316 -72.29 1.00 32.21
C VAL A 316 -71.92 -0.43 31.92
N ASP A 317 -72.93 -1.23 31.58
CA ASP A 317 -72.71 -2.50 30.90
C ASP A 317 -71.72 -2.21 29.76
N PRO A 318 -70.66 -3.02 29.58
CA PRO A 318 -69.69 -2.77 28.53
C PRO A 318 -70.44 -2.65 27.21
N ALA A 319 -70.39 -1.46 26.62
CA ALA A 319 -71.03 -1.18 25.35
C ALA A 319 -70.61 -2.28 24.36
N PRO A 320 -71.57 -2.91 23.64
CA PRO A 320 -71.23 -3.96 22.69
C PRO A 320 -70.25 -3.37 21.68
N ALA A 321 -69.10 -4.04 21.52
CA ALA A 321 -68.02 -3.61 20.65
C ALA A 321 -68.57 -3.21 19.28
N ASP A 322 -68.39 -1.94 18.92
CA ASP A 322 -68.83 -1.38 17.66
C ASP A 322 -68.20 -2.16 16.49
N PRO A 323 -68.98 -2.88 15.65
CA PRO A 323 -68.46 -3.72 14.56
C PRO A 323 -67.67 -2.94 13.49
N HIS A 324 -67.74 -1.61 13.51
CA HIS A 324 -67.18 -0.77 12.46
C HIS A 324 -65.67 -0.53 12.54
N GLN A 325 -65.00 -0.86 13.66
CA GLN A 325 -63.54 -0.75 13.74
C GLN A 325 -62.81 -1.85 12.95
N ASN A 326 -63.44 -3.02 12.80
CA ASN A 326 -62.86 -4.15 12.06
C ASN A 326 -62.98 -4.02 10.54
N ARG A 327 -63.83 -3.11 10.03
CA ARG A 327 -63.88 -2.76 8.60
C ARG A 327 -62.67 -1.94 8.16
N SER A 328 -62.09 -1.10 9.03
CA SER A 328 -60.96 -0.23 8.66
C SER A 328 -59.67 -1.00 8.36
N LEU A 329 -59.44 -2.14 9.03
CA LEU A 329 -58.30 -3.02 8.75
C LEU A 329 -58.50 -3.87 7.49
N SER A 330 -59.74 -4.27 7.17
CA SER A 330 -60.07 -5.04 5.97
C SER A 330 -59.81 -4.26 4.67
N TRP A 331 -60.19 -2.98 4.58
CA TRP A 331 -59.86 -2.13 3.43
C TRP A 331 -58.36 -1.90 3.27
N ARG A 332 -57.61 -1.83 4.39
CA ARG A 332 -56.16 -1.63 4.37
C ARG A 332 -55.43 -2.90 3.89
N ILE A 333 -55.87 -4.07 4.31
CA ILE A 333 -55.32 -5.36 3.86
C ILE A 333 -55.67 -5.64 2.38
N SER A 334 -56.89 -5.29 1.94
CA SER A 334 -57.30 -5.41 0.52
C SER A 334 -56.49 -4.49 -0.42
N LYS A 335 -56.16 -3.27 0.04
CA LYS A 335 -55.32 -2.33 -0.73
C LYS A 335 -53.87 -2.79 -0.83
N TYR A 336 -53.30 -3.38 0.23
CA TYR A 336 -51.94 -3.95 0.19
C TYR A 336 -51.83 -5.24 -0.62
N SER A 337 -52.90 -6.04 -0.71
CA SER A 337 -52.98 -7.22 -1.59
C SER A 337 -53.00 -6.83 -3.06
N SER A 338 -53.80 -5.81 -3.44
CA SER A 338 -53.87 -5.31 -4.83
C SER A 338 -52.57 -4.65 -5.31
N ILE A 339 -51.82 -3.99 -4.42
CA ILE A 339 -50.53 -3.37 -4.77
C ILE A 339 -49.45 -4.44 -5.02
N LYS A 340 -49.46 -5.55 -4.28
CA LYS A 340 -48.50 -6.65 -4.49
C LYS A 340 -48.70 -7.38 -5.82
N THR A 341 -49.92 -7.54 -6.30
CA THR A 341 -50.19 -8.22 -7.59
C THR A 341 -49.76 -7.38 -8.80
N ILE A 342 -49.81 -6.04 -8.71
CA ILE A 342 -49.42 -5.15 -9.81
C ILE A 342 -47.89 -5.02 -9.93
N THR A 343 -47.15 -5.24 -8.84
CA THR A 343 -45.67 -5.15 -8.85
C THR A 343 -44.99 -6.47 -9.21
N SER A 344 -45.74 -7.56 -9.39
CA SER A 344 -45.24 -8.87 -9.86
C SER A 344 -45.59 -9.17 -11.33
N MET A 345 -46.22 -8.23 -12.03
CA MET A 345 -46.55 -8.32 -13.48
C MET A 345 -45.79 -7.28 -14.33
N TRP A 346 -44.80 -6.60 -13.75
CA TRP A 346 -43.74 -5.85 -14.43
C TRP A 346 -42.40 -6.46 -14.00
#